data_AF-A0A382Z1P3-F1
#
_entry.id   AF-A0A382Z1P3-F1
#
_cell.length_a   1.000
_cell.length_b   1.000
_cell.length_c   1.000
_cell.angle_alpha   90.00
_cell.angle_beta   90.00
_cell.angle_gamma   90.00
#
_symmetry.space_group_name_H-M   'P 1'
#
loop_
_entity.id
_entity.type
_entity.pdbx_description
1 polymer ?
#
loop_
_entity_poly.entity_id
_entity_poly.type
_entity_poly.pdbx_seq_one_letter_code
_entity_poly.pdbx_strand_id
1 'polypeptide(L)'
;GYIRKILPLNEEVTISGKINYFNKKYQITNPKYISKDNSLIAKIHTKYSLTEGISEKIYYKIIDQILKNLPTLTEWLDKKILNKFNNESWNESIIKLHDPKNIGNFKSDFYRRLAFDEILASFLISSEIRKKIKKIKKKSKKFSQQPFITTIKKLNFNLTNDQNNTLKEINNDLSSKTKMFRLLQGDVGSGKTIVALISALNAIESGFQVALMAPTEILAMQHYKLAKNLFSKKINLEILSSKTDYVKKKKIHREISNKK
;
A
#
# COMPACT_ATOMS: atom_id res chain seq x y z
N GLY A 1 23.84 -28.77 -38.58
CA GLY A 1 22.98 -28.83 -37.37
C GLY A 1 23.39 -27.77 -36.36
N TYR A 2 22.45 -27.30 -35.53
CA TYR A 2 22.67 -26.28 -34.50
C TYR A 2 23.88 -26.56 -33.59
N ILE A 3 24.09 -27.82 -33.19
CA ILE A 3 25.21 -28.25 -32.35
C ILE A 3 26.57 -27.98 -33.01
N ARG A 4 26.75 -28.31 -34.30
CA ARG A 4 28.01 -28.03 -35.04
C ARG A 4 28.30 -26.54 -35.20
N LYS A 5 27.29 -25.66 -35.09
CA LYS A 5 27.50 -24.20 -35.09
C LYS A 5 28.02 -23.68 -33.75
N ILE A 6 27.69 -24.36 -32.66
CA ILE A 6 28.01 -23.93 -31.29
C ILE A 6 29.26 -24.62 -30.77
N LEU A 7 29.52 -25.85 -31.23
CA LEU A 7 30.71 -26.65 -30.99
C LEU A 7 31.41 -26.94 -32.33
N PRO A 8 32.09 -25.94 -32.93
CA PRO A 8 32.89 -26.15 -34.11
C PRO A 8 34.08 -27.08 -33.83
N LEU A 9 34.48 -27.84 -34.85
CA LEU A 9 35.63 -28.72 -34.76
C LEU A 9 36.92 -27.90 -34.77
N ASN A 10 37.92 -28.34 -33.99
CA ASN A 10 39.26 -27.73 -33.92
C ASN A 10 39.28 -26.28 -33.44
N GLU A 11 38.28 -25.85 -32.69
CA GLU A 11 38.24 -24.53 -32.08
C GLU A 11 38.05 -24.64 -30.57
N GLU A 12 38.64 -23.70 -29.84
CA GLU A 12 38.43 -23.58 -28.41
C GLU A 12 37.07 -22.93 -28.12
N VAL A 13 36.32 -23.56 -27.21
CA VAL A 13 35.04 -23.06 -26.73
C VAL A 13 35.01 -23.08 -25.21
N THR A 14 34.47 -22.03 -24.63
CA THR A 14 34.21 -21.93 -23.20
C THR A 14 32.80 -22.45 -22.92
N ILE A 15 32.66 -23.31 -21.92
CA ILE A 15 31.40 -23.96 -21.55
C ILE A 15 31.15 -23.74 -20.05
N SER A 16 29.95 -23.27 -19.69
CA SER A 16 29.50 -23.17 -18.31
C SER A 16 28.21 -23.95 -18.13
N GLY A 17 28.16 -24.80 -17.11
CA GLY A 17 27.02 -25.67 -16.84
C GLY A 17 27.25 -26.53 -15.61
N LYS A 18 26.21 -27.27 -15.23
CA LYS A 18 26.30 -28.24 -14.13
C LYS A 18 27.08 -29.47 -14.62
N ILE A 19 28.15 -29.82 -13.92
CA ILE A 19 28.89 -31.06 -14.16
C ILE A 19 28.12 -32.21 -13.50
N ASN A 20 27.83 -33.24 -14.28
CA ASN A 20 27.26 -34.50 -13.82
C ASN A 20 28.29 -35.62 -13.99
N TYR A 21 28.23 -36.65 -13.16
CA TYR A 21 29.09 -37.82 -13.27
C TYR A 21 28.24 -39.03 -13.71
N PHE A 22 28.59 -39.64 -14.83
CA PHE A 22 27.89 -40.78 -15.39
C PHE A 22 28.84 -41.66 -16.18
N ASN A 23 28.67 -42.98 -16.17
CA ASN A 23 29.55 -43.95 -16.84
C ASN A 23 31.05 -43.72 -16.60
N LYS A 24 31.42 -43.45 -15.34
CA LYS A 24 32.79 -43.18 -14.90
C LYS A 24 33.45 -41.95 -15.55
N LYS A 25 32.65 -41.02 -16.10
CA LYS A 25 33.14 -39.79 -16.73
C LYS A 25 32.33 -38.58 -16.26
N TYR A 26 33.01 -37.44 -16.16
CA TYR A 26 32.34 -36.16 -15.99
C TYR A 26 31.78 -35.68 -17.33
N GLN A 27 30.52 -35.24 -17.32
CA GLN A 27 29.82 -34.76 -18.50
C GLN A 27 28.94 -33.54 -18.17
N ILE A 28 28.80 -32.63 -19.12
CA ILE A 28 27.85 -31.52 -19.06
C ILE A 28 26.76 -31.80 -20.10
N THR A 29 25.59 -32.24 -19.66
CA THR A 29 24.52 -32.69 -20.57
C THR A 29 23.74 -31.54 -21.19
N ASN A 30 23.52 -30.46 -20.42
CA ASN A 30 22.86 -29.25 -20.90
C ASN A 30 23.62 -28.02 -20.40
N PRO A 31 24.66 -27.57 -21.12
CA PRO A 31 25.43 -26.40 -20.73
C PRO A 31 24.55 -25.15 -20.76
N LYS A 32 24.66 -24.34 -19.70
CA LYS A 32 23.92 -23.08 -19.55
C LYS A 32 24.44 -22.02 -20.52
N TYR A 33 25.75 -21.97 -20.73
CA TYR A 33 26.39 -21.07 -21.68
C TYR A 33 27.46 -21.81 -22.49
N ILE A 34 27.49 -21.56 -23.80
CA ILE A 34 28.58 -21.95 -24.70
C ILE A 34 28.96 -20.72 -25.52
N SER A 35 30.24 -20.38 -25.54
CA SER A 35 30.75 -19.21 -26.26
C SER A 35 32.21 -19.43 -26.64
N LYS A 36 32.63 -18.88 -27.79
CA LYS A 36 34.05 -18.75 -28.14
C LYS A 36 34.73 -17.63 -27.33
N ASP A 37 33.95 -16.61 -26.97
CA ASP A 37 34.42 -15.51 -26.13
C ASP A 37 34.24 -15.86 -24.64
N ASN A 38 35.38 -16.04 -23.96
CA ASN A 38 35.46 -16.37 -22.54
C ASN A 38 34.89 -15.23 -21.65
N SER A 39 34.98 -13.98 -22.10
CA SER A 39 34.57 -12.81 -21.30
C SER A 39 33.06 -12.79 -21.00
N LEU A 40 32.26 -13.42 -21.86
CA LEU A 40 30.81 -13.53 -21.69
C LEU A 40 30.41 -14.56 -20.62
N ILE A 41 31.25 -15.58 -20.42
CA ILE A 41 31.01 -16.68 -19.47
C ILE A 41 31.67 -16.41 -18.12
N ALA A 42 32.82 -15.73 -18.11
CA ALA A 42 33.54 -15.37 -16.90
C ALA A 42 32.89 -14.24 -16.09
N LYS A 43 31.95 -13.48 -16.67
CA LYS A 43 31.22 -12.43 -15.96
C LYS A 43 30.14 -13.03 -15.07
N ILE A 44 30.16 -12.67 -13.79
CA ILE A 44 29.03 -12.91 -12.89
C ILE A 44 27.89 -12.02 -13.37
N HIS A 45 26.70 -12.58 -13.56
CA HIS A 45 25.53 -11.82 -13.99
C HIS A 45 24.46 -11.80 -12.89
N THR A 46 23.70 -10.70 -12.80
CA THR A 46 22.64 -10.52 -11.81
C THR A 46 21.48 -11.44 -12.10
N LYS A 47 21.03 -12.26 -11.15
CA LYS A 47 19.90 -13.16 -11.42
C LYS A 47 18.59 -12.37 -11.41
N TYR A 48 17.83 -12.48 -12.50
CA TYR A 48 16.50 -11.91 -12.64
C TYR A 48 15.44 -13.02 -12.74
N SER A 49 14.25 -12.76 -12.20
CA SER A 49 13.09 -13.62 -12.43
C SER A 49 12.70 -13.55 -13.91
N LEU A 50 12.65 -14.70 -14.57
CA LEU A 50 12.32 -14.79 -16.00
C LEU A 50 10.86 -15.21 -16.18
N THR A 51 10.25 -14.75 -17.28
CA THR A 51 8.94 -15.19 -17.75
C THR A 51 9.11 -16.14 -18.92
N GLU A 52 8.13 -17.02 -19.14
CA GLU A 52 8.13 -17.94 -20.29
C GLU A 52 8.34 -17.20 -21.62
N GLY A 53 9.16 -17.77 -22.51
CA GLY A 53 9.52 -17.15 -23.78
C GLY A 53 10.69 -16.15 -23.73
N ILE A 54 11.17 -15.76 -22.54
CA ILE A 54 12.32 -14.84 -22.39
C ILE A 54 13.54 -15.60 -21.85
N SER A 55 14.60 -15.66 -22.66
CA SER A 55 15.88 -16.22 -22.21
C SER A 55 16.69 -15.21 -21.39
N GLU A 56 17.48 -15.72 -20.44
CA GLU A 56 18.38 -14.93 -19.58
C GLU A 56 19.30 -14.01 -20.41
N LYS A 57 19.85 -14.52 -21.53
CA LYS A 57 20.71 -13.78 -22.45
C LYS A 57 20.02 -12.58 -23.09
N ILE A 58 18.77 -12.75 -23.53
CA ILE A 58 17.99 -11.65 -24.12
C ILE A 58 17.68 -10.61 -23.04
N TYR A 59 17.26 -11.07 -21.85
CA TYR A 59 16.95 -10.19 -20.73
C TYR A 59 18.15 -9.33 -20.32
N TYR A 60 19.34 -9.94 -20.19
CA TYR A 60 20.57 -9.20 -19.91
C TYR A 60 20.90 -8.15 -20.97
N LYS A 61 20.76 -8.50 -22.25
CA LYS A 61 21.01 -7.54 -23.34
C LYS A 61 20.08 -6.33 -23.24
N ILE A 62 18.81 -6.55 -22.91
CA ILE A 62 17.83 -5.47 -22.73
C ILE A 62 18.21 -4.60 -21.52
N ILE A 63 18.51 -5.21 -20.37
CA ILE A 63 18.91 -4.45 -19.17
C ILE A 63 20.18 -3.63 -19.42
N ASP A 64 21.21 -4.20 -20.05
CA ASP A 64 22.45 -3.49 -20.40
C ASP A 64 22.17 -2.29 -21.33
N GLN A 65 21.29 -2.46 -22.32
CA GLN A 65 20.86 -1.37 -23.18
C GLN A 65 20.10 -0.27 -22.42
N ILE A 66 19.23 -0.64 -21.48
CA ILE A 66 18.49 0.32 -20.66
C ILE A 66 19.45 1.08 -19.74
N LEU A 67 20.36 0.39 -19.06
CA LEU A 67 21.32 1.00 -18.13
C LEU A 67 22.25 2.00 -18.84
N LYS A 68 22.66 1.72 -20.08
CA LYS A 68 23.47 2.64 -20.91
C LYS A 68 22.70 3.88 -21.36
N ASN A 69 21.38 3.76 -21.51
CA ASN A 69 20.51 4.81 -22.01
C ASN A 69 19.61 5.40 -20.92
N LEU A 70 20.01 5.31 -19.64
CA LEU A 70 19.24 5.91 -18.55
C LEU A 70 19.11 7.42 -18.77
N PRO A 71 17.90 7.99 -18.65
CA PRO A 71 17.72 9.44 -18.73
C PRO A 71 18.44 10.11 -17.56
N THR A 72 19.09 11.25 -17.81
CA THR A 72 19.64 12.08 -16.74
C THR A 72 18.49 12.79 -16.05
N LEU A 73 18.22 12.42 -14.80
CA LEU A 73 17.19 13.08 -14.00
C LEU A 73 17.82 14.17 -13.13
N THR A 74 17.12 15.28 -12.97
CA THR A 74 17.50 16.30 -11.99
C THR A 74 17.37 15.74 -10.59
N GLU A 75 18.36 16.00 -9.74
CA GLU A 75 18.27 15.59 -8.35
C GLU A 75 17.11 16.32 -7.66
N TRP A 76 16.27 15.54 -6.98
CA TRP A 76 15.02 15.98 -6.37
C TRP A 76 15.11 16.01 -4.85
N LEU A 77 16.14 15.37 -4.27
CA LEU A 77 16.48 15.49 -2.86
C LEU A 77 17.23 16.79 -2.58
N ASP A 78 16.93 17.40 -1.44
CA ASP A 78 17.74 18.52 -0.94
C ASP A 78 19.16 18.04 -0.61
N LYS A 79 20.16 18.91 -0.84
CA LYS A 79 21.59 18.61 -0.60
C LYS A 79 21.86 18.06 0.80
N LYS A 80 21.15 18.53 1.83
CA LYS A 80 21.34 18.04 3.21
C LYS A 80 20.88 16.60 3.39
N ILE A 81 19.83 16.19 2.67
CA ILE A 81 19.32 14.81 2.69
C ILE A 81 20.23 13.92 1.86
N LEU A 82 20.61 14.39 0.66
CA LEU A 82 21.49 13.67 -0.25
C LEU A 82 22.87 13.37 0.38
N ASN A 83 23.41 14.31 1.16
CA ASN A 83 24.65 14.12 1.93
C ASN A 83 24.58 12.91 2.89
N LYS A 84 23.40 12.50 3.37
CA LYS A 84 23.24 11.31 4.24
C LYS A 84 23.43 9.99 3.49
N PHE A 85 23.42 10.03 2.17
CA PHE A 85 23.65 8.91 1.26
C PHE A 85 24.95 9.11 0.47
N ASN A 86 25.94 9.82 1.05
CA ASN A 86 27.24 10.07 0.43
C ASN A 86 27.17 10.73 -0.96
N ASN A 87 26.16 11.58 -1.18
CA ASN A 87 25.92 12.25 -2.46
C ASN A 87 25.67 11.32 -3.65
N GLU A 88 25.25 10.09 -3.38
CA GLU A 88 24.86 9.14 -4.39
C GLU A 88 23.67 9.68 -5.20
N SER A 89 23.82 9.79 -6.52
CA SER A 89 22.73 10.21 -7.40
C SER A 89 21.73 9.08 -7.67
N TRP A 90 20.55 9.43 -8.19
CA TRP A 90 19.56 8.43 -8.60
C TRP A 90 20.10 7.50 -9.69
N ASN A 91 20.72 8.07 -10.73
CA ASN A 91 21.27 7.32 -11.86
C ASN A 91 22.34 6.32 -11.42
N GLU A 92 23.30 6.77 -10.60
CA GLU A 92 24.36 5.89 -10.07
C GLU A 92 23.76 4.78 -9.21
N SER A 93 22.72 5.11 -8.42
CA SER A 93 22.07 4.13 -7.57
C SER A 93 21.40 3.00 -8.35
N ILE A 94 20.73 3.34 -9.47
CA ILE A 94 20.14 2.35 -10.36
C ILE A 94 21.22 1.47 -10.98
N ILE A 95 22.32 2.05 -11.47
CA ILE A 95 23.42 1.25 -12.04
C ILE A 95 24.00 0.29 -10.99
N LYS A 96 24.27 0.77 -9.77
CA LYS A 96 24.79 -0.05 -8.67
C LYS A 96 23.83 -1.14 -8.22
N LEU A 97 22.52 -0.89 -8.26
CA LEU A 97 21.50 -1.89 -7.94
C LEU A 97 21.55 -3.09 -8.89
N HIS A 98 21.86 -2.85 -10.16
CA HIS A 98 21.95 -3.89 -11.18
C HIS A 98 23.35 -4.54 -11.28
N ASP A 99 24.36 -4.03 -10.57
CA ASP A 99 25.71 -4.60 -10.52
C ASP A 99 25.73 -5.89 -9.67
N PRO A 100 26.16 -7.03 -10.25
CA PRO A 100 26.29 -8.30 -9.54
C PRO A 100 27.09 -8.24 -8.25
N LYS A 101 28.07 -7.32 -8.13
CA LYS A 101 28.90 -7.15 -6.94
C LYS A 101 28.13 -6.63 -5.73
N ASN A 102 27.00 -5.97 -5.96
CA ASN A 102 26.23 -5.30 -4.93
C ASN A 102 25.00 -6.09 -4.47
N ILE A 103 24.75 -7.26 -5.06
CA ILE A 103 23.60 -8.11 -4.72
C ILE A 103 23.62 -8.44 -3.22
N GLY A 104 22.52 -8.16 -2.53
CA GLY A 104 22.37 -8.41 -1.09
C GLY A 104 22.97 -7.32 -0.19
N ASN A 105 23.57 -6.26 -0.75
CA ASN A 105 24.10 -5.14 0.03
C ASN A 105 23.00 -4.12 0.38
N PHE A 106 22.03 -4.53 1.20
CA PHE A 106 20.88 -3.69 1.58
C PHE A 106 21.24 -2.51 2.50
N LYS A 107 22.45 -2.51 3.08
CA LYS A 107 22.95 -1.45 3.96
C LYS A 107 23.68 -0.34 3.20
N SER A 108 23.98 -0.56 1.92
CA SER A 108 24.62 0.43 1.06
C SER A 108 23.78 1.71 0.91
N ASP A 109 24.45 2.82 0.64
CA ASP A 109 23.77 4.10 0.47
C ASP A 109 22.91 4.15 -0.78
N PHE A 110 23.33 3.53 -1.88
CA PHE A 110 22.49 3.45 -3.09
C PHE A 110 21.15 2.76 -2.82
N TYR A 111 21.16 1.65 -2.08
CA TYR A 111 19.95 0.90 -1.78
C TYR A 111 19.07 1.67 -0.79
N ARG A 112 19.67 2.19 0.28
CA ARG A 112 18.96 2.99 1.30
C ARG A 112 18.37 4.27 0.70
N ARG A 113 19.07 4.92 -0.24
CA ARG A 113 18.60 6.08 -0.99
C ARG A 113 17.38 5.73 -1.82
N LEU A 114 17.41 4.64 -2.60
CA LEU A 114 16.25 4.23 -3.40
C LEU A 114 15.04 3.85 -2.54
N ALA A 115 15.25 3.15 -1.42
CA ALA A 115 14.20 2.85 -0.46
C ALA A 115 13.62 4.13 0.17
N PHE A 116 14.49 5.10 0.49
CA PHE A 116 14.08 6.40 0.99
C PHE A 116 13.26 7.18 -0.05
N ASP A 117 13.68 7.17 -1.31
CA ASP A 117 12.99 7.82 -2.42
C ASP A 117 11.55 7.32 -2.54
N GLU A 118 11.33 6.00 -2.50
CA GLU A 118 10.00 5.38 -2.57
C GLU A 118 9.09 5.80 -1.39
N ILE A 119 9.64 5.78 -0.17
CA ILE A 119 8.92 6.17 1.04
C ILE A 119 8.58 7.67 1.00
N LEU A 120 9.55 8.51 0.62
CA LEU A 120 9.37 9.96 0.52
C LEU A 120 8.31 10.30 -0.53
N ALA A 121 8.38 9.70 -1.71
CA ALA A 121 7.39 9.90 -2.77
C ALA A 121 5.98 9.55 -2.27
N SER A 122 5.84 8.41 -1.58
CA SER A 122 4.57 7.97 -0.97
C SER A 122 4.05 8.97 0.07
N PHE A 123 4.93 9.53 0.90
CA PHE A 123 4.55 10.55 1.87
C PHE A 123 4.19 11.89 1.24
N LEU A 124 4.88 12.32 0.18
CA LEU A 124 4.56 13.54 -0.56
C LEU A 124 3.18 13.45 -1.19
N ILE A 125 2.88 12.32 -1.86
CA ILE A 125 1.55 12.06 -2.44
C ILE A 125 0.48 12.10 -1.34
N SER A 126 0.70 11.39 -0.23
CA SER A 126 -0.22 11.36 0.91
C SER A 126 -0.44 12.74 1.54
N SER A 127 0.62 13.56 1.61
CA SER A 127 0.59 14.93 2.09
C SER A 127 -0.25 15.82 1.17
N GLU A 128 -0.05 15.72 -0.14
CA GLU A 128 -0.83 16.47 -1.13
C GLU A 128 -2.32 16.08 -1.12
N ILE A 129 -2.63 14.79 -1.01
CA ILE A 129 -4.02 14.31 -0.83
C ILE A 129 -4.63 14.94 0.43
N ARG A 130 -3.90 14.90 1.55
CA ARG A 130 -4.36 15.48 2.83
C ARG A 130 -4.58 16.98 2.72
N LYS A 131 -3.67 17.72 2.07
CA LYS A 131 -3.83 19.16 1.81
C LYS A 131 -5.07 19.45 0.98
N LYS A 132 -5.29 18.70 -0.11
CA LYS A 132 -6.50 18.83 -0.95
C LYS A 132 -7.78 18.61 -0.15
N ILE A 133 -7.83 17.56 0.68
CA ILE A 133 -9.01 17.28 1.53
C ILE A 133 -9.24 18.40 2.55
N LYS A 134 -8.18 18.88 3.22
CA LYS A 134 -8.27 19.95 4.23
C LYS A 134 -8.65 21.31 3.64
N LYS A 135 -8.34 21.59 2.37
CA LYS A 135 -8.79 22.81 1.67
C LYS A 135 -10.31 22.89 1.56
N ILE A 136 -11.00 21.74 1.49
CA ILE A 136 -12.46 21.70 1.39
C ILE A 136 -13.07 22.15 2.71
N LYS A 137 -13.72 23.31 2.69
CA LYS A 137 -14.45 23.84 3.85
C LYS A 137 -15.73 23.05 4.08
N LYS A 138 -16.10 22.87 5.35
CA LYS A 138 -17.36 22.26 5.76
C LYS A 138 -18.10 23.13 6.78
N LYS A 139 -19.41 22.93 6.87
CA LYS A 139 -20.20 23.43 8.00
C LYS A 139 -19.75 22.69 9.26
N SER A 140 -19.28 23.46 10.25
CA SER A 140 -18.93 22.95 11.57
C SER A 140 -20.13 22.27 12.22
N LYS A 141 -19.90 21.09 12.80
CA LYS A 141 -20.89 20.42 13.65
C LYS A 141 -20.85 21.05 15.04
N LYS A 142 -22.01 21.18 15.69
CA LYS A 142 -22.14 21.72 17.05
C LYS A 142 -22.78 20.63 17.90
N PHE A 143 -22.04 20.17 18.90
CA PHE A 143 -22.50 19.08 19.77
C PHE A 143 -23.14 19.65 21.03
N SER A 144 -24.23 19.04 21.46
CA SER A 144 -24.71 19.14 22.84
C SER A 144 -24.18 17.93 23.63
N GLN A 145 -23.90 18.10 24.92
CA GLN A 145 -23.41 16.98 25.75
C GLN A 145 -24.52 15.99 26.14
N GLN A 146 -25.79 16.39 26.06
CA GLN A 146 -26.92 15.60 26.55
C GLN A 146 -27.13 14.25 25.81
N PRO A 147 -27.09 14.19 24.46
CA PRO A 147 -27.21 12.92 23.72
C PRO A 147 -26.05 11.95 23.98
N PHE A 148 -24.85 12.49 24.19
CA PHE A 148 -23.67 11.71 24.55
C PHE A 148 -23.84 11.05 25.92
N ILE A 149 -24.25 11.81 26.94
CA ILE A 149 -24.46 11.31 28.31
C ILE A 149 -25.57 10.25 28.33
N THR A 150 -26.70 10.51 27.67
CA THR A 150 -27.82 9.55 27.63
C THR A 150 -27.45 8.24 26.93
N THR A 151 -26.58 8.31 25.92
CA THR A 151 -26.14 7.13 25.17
C THR A 151 -25.11 6.31 25.93
N ILE A 152 -24.16 6.96 26.61
CA ILE A 152 -23.18 6.26 27.46
C ILE A 152 -23.88 5.56 28.63
N LYS A 153 -24.93 6.15 29.20
CA LYS A 153 -25.72 5.50 30.27
C LYS A 153 -26.36 4.17 29.85
N LYS A 154 -26.53 3.91 28.56
CA LYS A 154 -27.05 2.63 28.06
C LYS A 154 -25.97 1.55 27.88
N LEU A 155 -24.70 1.92 28.02
CA LEU A 155 -23.60 0.96 27.93
C LEU A 155 -23.46 0.24 29.27
N ASN A 156 -23.30 -1.08 29.22
CA ASN A 156 -23.05 -1.90 30.41
C ASN A 156 -21.59 -1.79 30.91
N PHE A 157 -20.83 -0.84 30.40
CA PHE A 157 -19.41 -0.63 30.69
C PHE A 157 -19.05 0.85 30.53
N ASN A 158 -17.97 1.26 31.19
CA ASN A 158 -17.40 2.59 31.05
C ASN A 158 -16.40 2.65 29.89
N LEU A 159 -16.37 3.77 29.18
CA LEU A 159 -15.36 4.01 28.15
C LEU A 159 -13.97 4.14 28.77
N THR A 160 -12.96 3.58 28.11
CA THR A 160 -11.57 3.73 28.54
C THR A 160 -11.07 5.17 28.32
N ASN A 161 -9.97 5.54 28.98
CA ASN A 161 -9.36 6.86 28.79
C ASN A 161 -8.99 7.11 27.32
N ASP A 162 -8.45 6.10 26.63
CA ASP A 162 -8.09 6.21 25.22
C ASP A 162 -9.31 6.42 24.32
N GLN A 163 -10.42 5.72 24.60
CA GLN A 163 -11.68 5.94 23.88
C GLN A 163 -12.22 7.35 24.10
N ASN A 164 -12.17 7.86 25.34
CA ASN A 164 -12.58 9.22 25.67
C ASN A 164 -11.71 10.27 24.98
N ASN A 165 -10.39 10.10 24.97
CA ASN A 165 -9.45 10.99 24.28
C ASN A 165 -9.69 10.97 22.77
N THR A 166 -9.85 9.78 22.19
CA THR A 166 -10.17 9.59 20.77
C THR A 166 -11.48 10.29 20.38
N LEU A 167 -12.52 10.19 21.21
CA LEU A 167 -13.79 10.86 20.98
C LEU A 167 -13.66 12.39 21.02
N LYS A 168 -12.85 12.93 21.95
CA LYS A 168 -12.55 14.37 22.00
C LYS A 168 -11.84 14.82 20.71
N GLU A 169 -10.86 14.06 20.23
CA GLU A 169 -10.15 14.34 18.98
C GLU A 169 -11.08 14.32 17.76
N ILE A 170 -11.94 13.31 17.65
CA ILE A 170 -12.92 13.21 16.57
C ILE A 170 -13.90 14.39 16.64
N ASN A 171 -14.39 14.73 17.82
CA ASN A 171 -15.29 15.87 18.00
C ASN A 171 -14.61 17.19 17.61
N ASN A 172 -13.34 17.40 17.97
CA ASN A 172 -12.59 18.58 17.55
C ASN A 172 -12.50 18.68 16.01
N ASP A 173 -12.19 17.57 15.33
CA ASP A 173 -12.13 17.53 13.87
C ASP A 173 -13.51 17.79 13.23
N LEU A 174 -14.57 17.21 13.77
CA LEU A 174 -15.94 17.38 13.29
C LEU A 174 -16.48 18.81 13.55
N SER A 175 -16.07 19.47 14.62
CA SER A 175 -16.35 20.88 14.92
C SER A 175 -15.53 21.86 14.07
N SER A 176 -14.39 21.43 13.52
CA SER A 176 -13.54 22.31 12.71
C SER A 176 -14.19 22.73 11.38
N LYS A 177 -13.65 23.80 10.77
CA LYS A 177 -14.10 24.30 9.45
C LYS A 177 -13.58 23.46 8.27
N THR A 178 -12.71 22.49 8.51
CA THR A 178 -12.09 21.63 7.48
C THR A 178 -12.63 20.21 7.55
N LYS A 179 -12.63 19.46 6.44
CA LYS A 179 -13.04 18.03 6.46
C LYS A 179 -12.15 17.21 7.39
N MET A 180 -12.77 16.32 8.18
CA MET A 180 -12.06 15.32 8.98
C MET A 180 -11.49 14.24 8.05
N PHE A 181 -10.21 13.93 8.19
CA PHE A 181 -9.53 12.83 7.47
C PHE A 181 -8.66 12.09 8.47
N ARG A 182 -9.24 11.05 9.08
CA ARG A 182 -8.70 10.35 10.24
C ARG A 182 -8.84 8.84 10.06
N LEU A 183 -7.83 8.11 10.52
CA LEU A 183 -7.87 6.68 10.73
C LEU A 183 -8.05 6.42 12.22
N LEU A 184 -9.08 5.65 12.59
CA LEU A 184 -9.24 5.13 13.94
C LEU A 184 -8.59 3.74 14.00
N GLN A 185 -7.44 3.64 14.66
CA GLN A 185 -6.68 2.39 14.79
C GLN A 185 -6.76 1.85 16.21
N GLY A 186 -6.72 0.52 16.35
CA GLY A 186 -6.65 -0.18 17.61
C GLY A 186 -6.85 -1.68 17.43
N ASP A 187 -6.52 -2.46 18.44
CA ASP A 187 -6.55 -3.93 18.38
C ASP A 187 -7.98 -4.50 18.33
N VAL A 188 -8.11 -5.78 17.97
CA VAL A 188 -9.39 -6.48 18.02
C VAL A 188 -9.92 -6.44 19.47
N GLY A 189 -11.18 -6.02 19.64
CA GLY A 189 -11.77 -5.85 20.98
C GLY A 189 -11.58 -4.48 21.63
N SER A 190 -10.76 -3.57 21.08
CA SER A 190 -10.49 -2.25 21.69
C SER A 190 -11.68 -1.26 21.67
N GLY A 191 -12.84 -1.66 21.15
CA GLY A 191 -14.04 -0.81 21.12
C GLY A 191 -14.07 0.24 20.00
N LYS A 192 -13.33 0.06 18.90
CA LYS A 192 -13.40 0.96 17.72
C LYS A 192 -14.83 1.23 17.25
N THR A 193 -15.67 0.18 17.25
CA THR A 193 -17.07 0.27 16.84
C THR A 193 -17.88 1.21 17.73
N ILE A 194 -17.69 1.18 19.05
CA ILE A 194 -18.44 2.07 19.94
C ILE A 194 -18.02 3.53 19.76
N VAL A 195 -16.73 3.79 19.58
CA VAL A 195 -16.20 5.13 19.26
C VAL A 195 -16.79 5.65 17.95
N ALA A 196 -16.85 4.82 16.91
CA ALA A 196 -17.44 5.19 15.62
C ALA A 196 -18.94 5.51 15.73
N LEU A 197 -19.71 4.72 16.48
CA LEU A 197 -21.14 4.95 16.66
C LEU A 197 -21.46 6.17 17.50
N ILE A 198 -20.68 6.44 18.56
CA ILE A 198 -20.83 7.68 19.33
C ILE A 198 -20.50 8.90 18.45
N SER A 199 -19.46 8.80 17.62
CA SER A 199 -19.11 9.85 16.67
C SER A 199 -20.20 10.09 15.61
N ALA A 200 -20.84 9.01 15.13
CA ALA A 200 -21.97 9.08 14.23
C ALA A 200 -23.16 9.78 14.89
N LEU A 201 -23.48 9.41 16.14
CA LEU A 201 -24.55 10.03 16.90
C LEU A 201 -24.32 11.54 17.07
N ASN A 202 -23.10 11.95 17.45
CA ASN A 202 -22.75 13.37 17.59
C ASN A 202 -22.99 14.16 16.28
N ALA A 203 -22.69 13.56 15.13
CA ALA A 203 -22.97 14.16 13.84
C ALA A 203 -24.48 14.22 13.52
N ILE A 204 -25.26 13.20 13.89
CA ILE A 204 -26.71 13.14 13.73
C ILE A 204 -27.40 14.24 14.55
N GLU A 205 -27.01 14.38 15.81
CA GLU A 205 -27.52 15.41 16.72
C GLU A 205 -27.17 16.84 16.27
N SER A 206 -26.11 16.99 15.47
CA SER A 206 -25.76 18.25 14.80
C SER A 206 -26.61 18.53 13.55
N GLY A 207 -27.62 17.71 13.25
CA GLY A 207 -28.52 17.84 12.10
C GLY A 207 -27.94 17.33 10.78
N PHE A 208 -27.00 16.37 10.82
CA PHE A 208 -26.40 15.78 9.61
C PHE A 208 -26.75 14.30 9.48
N GLN A 209 -26.86 13.82 8.25
CA GLN A 209 -26.94 12.38 7.98
C GLN A 209 -25.55 11.74 8.09
N VAL A 210 -25.52 10.47 8.50
CA VAL A 210 -24.30 9.66 8.60
C VAL A 210 -24.51 8.34 7.87
N ALA A 211 -23.51 7.96 7.07
CA ALA A 211 -23.42 6.63 6.50
C ALA A 211 -22.30 5.86 7.20
N LEU A 212 -22.62 4.65 7.68
CA LEU A 212 -21.64 3.69 8.19
C LEU A 212 -21.48 2.58 7.16
N MET A 213 -20.26 2.36 6.68
CA MET A 213 -19.95 1.33 5.68
C MET A 213 -19.21 0.17 6.35
N ALA A 214 -19.50 -1.05 5.91
CA ALA A 214 -18.83 -2.26 6.36
C ALA A 214 -18.52 -3.15 5.15
N PRO A 215 -17.46 -3.99 5.19
CA PRO A 215 -16.99 -4.74 4.04
C PRO A 215 -17.91 -5.93 3.68
N THR A 216 -18.70 -6.41 4.63
CA THR A 216 -19.63 -7.53 4.43
C THR A 216 -20.99 -7.22 5.01
N GLU A 217 -22.02 -7.85 4.44
CA GLU A 217 -23.40 -7.72 4.92
C GLU A 217 -23.56 -8.18 6.38
N ILE A 218 -22.85 -9.24 6.77
CA ILE A 218 -22.89 -9.77 8.13
C ILE A 218 -22.39 -8.71 9.13
N LEU A 219 -21.26 -8.06 8.84
CA LEU A 219 -20.72 -7.00 9.68
C LEU A 219 -21.62 -5.75 9.68
N ALA A 220 -22.18 -5.37 8.52
CA ALA A 220 -23.14 -4.27 8.43
C ALA A 220 -24.36 -4.53 9.32
N MET A 221 -24.91 -5.74 9.28
CA MET A 221 -26.05 -6.15 10.10
C MET A 221 -25.71 -6.17 11.60
N GLN A 222 -24.51 -6.62 11.98
CA GLN A 222 -24.04 -6.56 13.37
C GLN A 222 -23.96 -5.11 13.86
N HIS A 223 -23.34 -4.22 13.08
CA HIS A 223 -23.28 -2.80 13.42
C HIS A 223 -24.67 -2.16 13.48
N TYR A 224 -25.57 -2.51 12.55
CA TYR A 224 -26.95 -2.03 12.54
C TYR A 224 -27.72 -2.43 13.80
N LYS A 225 -27.64 -3.70 14.21
CA LYS A 225 -28.27 -4.18 15.46
C LYS A 225 -27.70 -3.46 16.68
N LEU A 226 -26.38 -3.29 16.74
CA LEU A 226 -25.73 -2.60 17.85
C LEU A 226 -26.12 -1.12 17.92
N ALA A 227 -26.18 -0.43 16.77
CA ALA A 227 -26.66 0.94 16.67
C ALA A 227 -28.14 1.07 17.08
N LYS A 228 -29.00 0.12 16.68
CA LYS A 228 -30.44 0.12 17.02
C LYS A 228 -30.69 -0.03 18.52
N ASN A 229 -29.85 -0.81 19.21
CA ASN A 229 -29.93 -0.95 20.67
C ASN A 229 -29.43 0.32 21.38
N LEU A 230 -28.39 0.95 20.84
CA LEU A 230 -27.72 2.11 21.45
C LEU A 230 -28.51 3.41 21.24
N PHE A 231 -28.96 3.68 20.02
CA PHE A 231 -29.56 4.96 19.64
C PHE A 231 -31.01 5.09 20.15
N SER A 232 -31.53 6.31 20.19
CA SER A 232 -32.92 6.55 20.58
C SER A 232 -33.88 6.14 19.44
N LYS A 233 -35.13 5.78 19.78
CA LYS A 233 -36.16 5.47 18.77
C LYS A 233 -36.52 6.65 17.85
N LYS A 234 -36.05 7.86 18.17
CA LYS A 234 -36.26 9.07 17.36
C LYS A 234 -35.30 9.14 16.16
N ILE A 235 -34.20 8.39 16.18
CA ILE A 235 -33.23 8.38 15.08
C ILE A 235 -33.66 7.33 14.05
N ASN A 236 -33.87 7.76 12.81
CA ASN A 236 -34.15 6.85 11.70
C ASN A 236 -32.87 6.08 11.34
N LEU A 237 -32.90 4.75 11.50
CA LEU A 237 -31.80 3.85 11.22
C LEU A 237 -32.26 2.81 10.20
N GLU A 238 -31.61 2.81 9.04
CA GLU A 238 -31.85 1.85 7.97
C GLU A 238 -30.57 1.15 7.53
N ILE A 239 -30.71 -0.05 6.99
CA ILE A 239 -29.63 -0.84 6.39
C ILE A 239 -29.89 -1.00 4.90
N LEU A 240 -28.84 -0.79 4.11
CA LEU A 240 -28.86 -0.99 2.67
C LEU A 240 -27.79 -2.02 2.29
N SER A 241 -28.25 -3.19 1.85
CA SER A 241 -27.42 -4.29 1.32
C SER A 241 -27.93 -4.77 -0.03
N SER A 242 -27.20 -5.67 -0.68
CA SER A 242 -27.64 -6.34 -1.92
C SER A 242 -28.92 -7.16 -1.73
N LYS A 243 -29.21 -7.66 -0.52
CA LYS A 243 -30.43 -8.42 -0.19
C LYS A 243 -31.61 -7.55 0.23
N THR A 244 -31.42 -6.24 0.34
CA THR A 244 -32.52 -5.34 0.67
C THR A 244 -33.52 -5.32 -0.49
N ASP A 245 -34.79 -5.63 -0.20
CA ASP A 245 -35.87 -5.60 -1.18
C ASP A 245 -35.86 -4.29 -1.98
N TYR A 246 -36.08 -4.39 -3.29
CA TYR A 246 -36.14 -3.27 -4.22
C TYR A 246 -37.11 -2.15 -3.76
N VAL A 247 -38.29 -2.50 -3.24
CA VAL A 247 -39.28 -1.53 -2.76
C VAL A 247 -38.73 -0.78 -1.55
N LYS A 248 -38.14 -1.52 -0.60
CA LYS A 248 -37.51 -0.94 0.59
C LYS A 248 -36.31 -0.06 0.22
N LYS A 249 -35.48 -0.50 -0.71
CA LYS A 249 -34.33 0.26 -1.23
C LYS A 249 -34.77 1.59 -1.85
N LYS A 250 -35.82 1.60 -2.68
CA LYS A 250 -36.40 2.85 -3.22
C LYS A 250 -36.89 3.78 -2.13
N LYS A 251 -37.55 3.25 -1.10
CA LYS A 251 -38.00 4.05 0.06
C LYS A 251 -36.82 4.68 0.80
N ILE A 252 -35.79 3.90 1.14
CA ILE A 252 -34.58 4.38 1.82
C ILE A 252 -33.92 5.49 1.01
N HIS A 253 -33.73 5.32 -0.30
CA HIS A 253 -33.13 6.35 -1.14
C HIS A 253 -33.92 7.67 -1.13
N ARG A 254 -35.26 7.60 -1.16
CA ARG A 254 -36.13 8.78 -1.07
C ARG A 254 -36.07 9.46 0.31
N GLU A 255 -35.99 8.69 1.39
CA GLU A 255 -35.86 9.25 2.74
C GLU A 255 -34.52 9.97 2.92
N ILE A 256 -33.43 9.34 2.45
CA ILE A 256 -32.10 9.93 2.48
C ILE A 256 -32.06 11.24 1.69
N SER A 257 -32.62 11.28 0.47
CA SER A 257 -32.64 12.51 -0.35
C SER A 257 -33.44 13.65 0.29
N ASN A 258 -34.49 13.31 1.03
CA ASN A 258 -35.37 14.27 1.69
C ASN A 258 -34.89 14.69 3.09
N LYS A 259 -33.71 14.22 3.53
CA LYS A 259 -33.17 14.47 4.88
C LYS A 259 -34.13 14.08 6.02
N LYS A 260 -34.92 13.03 5.78
CA LYS A 260 -35.82 12.42 6.78
C LYS A 260 -35.15 11.24 7.47
#